data_AF-A0A840TQ63-F1
#
_entry.id   AF-A0A840TQ63-F1
#
_cell.length_a   1.000
_cell.length_b   1.000
_cell.length_c   1.000
_cell.angle_alpha   90.00
_cell.angle_beta   90.00
_cell.angle_gamma   90.00
#
_symmetry.space_group_name_H-M   'P 1'
#
loop_
_entity.id
_entity.type
_entity.pdbx_description
1 polymer ?
#
loop_
_entity_poly.entity_id
_entity_poly.type
_entity_poly.pdbx_seq_one_letter_code
_entity_poly.pdbx_strand_id
1 'polypeptide(L)'
;MKQSLRKSQRSFFRPPRLAFVLVAAMGAVLSCEKKEPEPDCGCEGTYSRTIDSLIVHHAGNGLFVARNPENNSPEWLFSACQEDTSWVVSTSEAPYYYLVSGQEKVQCPFPGGGIPFFPNSPIVITSIVPLK
;
A
#
# COMPACT_ATOMS: atom_id res chain seq x y z
N MET A 1 -60.09 66.69 24.87
CA MET A 1 -60.67 65.39 25.23
C MET A 1 -59.69 64.63 26.11
N LYS A 2 -59.99 64.49 27.40
CA LYS A 2 -59.27 63.67 28.40
C LYS A 2 -60.33 63.03 29.27
N GLN A 3 -60.00 61.89 29.87
CA GLN A 3 -60.81 60.95 30.69
C GLN A 3 -61.31 59.75 29.86
N SER A 4 -61.29 58.49 30.30
CA SER A 4 -60.90 57.87 31.57
C SER A 4 -61.06 56.34 31.46
N LEU A 5 -60.26 55.59 32.23
CA LEU A 5 -60.55 54.29 32.87
C LEU A 5 -60.87 53.02 32.04
N ARG A 6 -60.06 51.97 32.29
CA ARG A 6 -60.41 50.60 32.79
C ARG A 6 -59.13 49.74 32.65
N LYS A 7 -58.38 49.37 33.71
CA LYS A 7 -58.63 48.38 34.77
C LYS A 7 -59.25 47.06 34.24
N SER A 8 -58.42 46.04 33.98
CA SER A 8 -58.80 44.61 34.07
C SER A 8 -57.52 43.76 34.02
N GLN A 9 -57.01 43.37 35.19
CA GLN A 9 -57.01 42.00 35.71
C GLN A 9 -55.92 41.08 35.13
N ARG A 10 -54.98 40.73 36.03
CA ARG A 10 -54.07 39.61 35.93
C ARG A 10 -54.85 38.32 36.17
N SER A 11 -54.71 37.35 35.28
CA SER A 11 -54.94 35.91 35.51
C SER A 11 -53.75 35.21 34.85
N PHE A 12 -52.74 34.80 35.62
CA PHE A 12 -52.68 33.58 36.40
C PHE A 12 -52.79 32.31 35.52
N PHE A 13 -51.61 31.73 35.33
CA PHE A 13 -51.30 30.30 35.28
C PHE A 13 -51.38 29.49 33.97
N ARG A 14 -50.17 28.96 33.70
CA ARG A 14 -49.75 27.74 33.01
C ARG A 14 -49.62 27.78 31.48
N PRO A 15 -48.37 27.77 30.97
CA PRO A 15 -48.13 27.56 29.55
C PRO A 15 -48.48 26.11 29.14
N PRO A 16 -48.72 25.89 27.84
CA PRO A 16 -49.43 24.75 27.32
C PRO A 16 -48.48 23.63 26.88
N ARG A 17 -49.04 22.41 26.92
CA ARG A 17 -48.82 21.27 26.01
C ARG A 17 -47.44 21.20 25.36
N LEU A 18 -46.62 20.30 25.90
CA LEU A 18 -45.43 19.68 25.29
C LEU A 18 -45.43 19.86 23.79
N ALA A 19 -44.79 20.95 23.41
CA ALA A 19 -44.51 21.30 22.06
C ALA A 19 -43.38 20.39 21.59
N PHE A 20 -43.62 19.78 20.45
CA PHE A 20 -42.65 19.76 19.36
C PHE A 20 -41.33 19.01 19.58
N VAL A 21 -41.21 17.92 18.82
CA VAL A 21 -40.05 17.64 17.93
C VAL A 21 -38.82 17.09 18.67
N LEU A 22 -38.54 15.78 18.57
CA LEU A 22 -37.63 15.19 17.57
C LEU A 22 -36.30 15.96 17.44
N VAL A 23 -35.18 15.25 17.29
CA VAL A 23 -33.81 15.76 17.02
C VAL A 23 -32.90 15.82 18.25
N ALA A 24 -32.16 14.72 18.46
CA ALA A 24 -30.80 14.60 19.04
C ALA A 24 -30.68 13.18 19.64
N ALA A 25 -30.71 12.09 18.87
CA ALA A 25 -29.71 11.78 17.85
C ALA A 25 -28.29 12.21 18.27
N MET A 26 -27.88 11.90 19.50
CA MET A 26 -26.46 11.81 19.86
C MET A 26 -25.87 10.59 19.15
N GLY A 27 -25.62 10.76 17.86
CA GLY A 27 -24.73 9.89 17.09
C GLY A 27 -23.35 10.00 17.71
N ALA A 28 -23.02 9.06 18.59
CA ALA A 28 -21.64 8.71 18.86
C ALA A 28 -21.06 8.25 17.52
N VAL A 29 -20.43 9.20 16.84
CA VAL A 29 -19.48 9.02 15.76
C VAL A 29 -18.44 8.01 16.22
N LEU A 30 -18.75 6.73 16.02
CA LEU A 30 -17.78 5.76 15.53
C LEU A 30 -17.29 6.32 14.20
N SER A 31 -16.41 7.33 14.28
CA SER A 31 -15.57 7.76 13.18
C SER A 31 -14.59 6.62 12.95
N CYS A 32 -15.11 5.52 12.40
CA CYS A 32 -14.31 4.53 11.73
C CYS A 32 -13.70 5.28 10.56
N GLU A 33 -12.48 5.81 10.74
CA GLU A 33 -11.59 6.04 9.62
C GLU A 33 -11.61 4.73 8.82
N LYS A 34 -12.29 4.74 7.67
CA LYS A 34 -12.07 3.73 6.66
C LYS A 34 -10.62 3.91 6.29
N LYS A 35 -9.72 3.13 6.91
CA LYS A 35 -8.40 2.89 6.36
C LYS A 35 -8.65 2.50 4.92
N GLU A 36 -8.22 3.35 3.99
CA GLU A 36 -8.15 2.96 2.60
C GLU A 36 -7.43 1.62 2.55
N PRO A 37 -7.97 0.62 1.84
CA PRO A 37 -7.29 -0.66 1.73
C PRO A 37 -5.91 -0.38 1.15
N GLU A 38 -4.86 -0.75 1.89
CA GLU A 38 -3.50 -0.67 1.40
C GLU A 38 -3.42 -1.41 0.06
N PRO A 39 -2.79 -0.82 -0.97
CA PRO A 39 -2.70 -1.48 -2.26
C PRO A 39 -1.92 -2.79 -2.10
N ASP A 40 -2.50 -3.89 -2.58
CA ASP A 40 -1.93 -5.23 -2.53
C ASP A 40 -0.80 -5.37 -3.57
N CYS A 41 0.32 -4.70 -3.31
CA CYS A 41 1.47 -4.61 -4.20
C CYS A 41 2.77 -4.44 -3.41
N GLY A 42 3.91 -4.60 -4.07
CA GLY A 42 5.22 -4.60 -3.42
C GLY A 42 5.47 -5.91 -2.66
N CYS A 43 6.36 -5.89 -1.67
CA CYS A 43 6.78 -7.10 -0.97
C CYS A 43 5.69 -7.77 -0.11
N GLU A 44 4.78 -6.95 0.42
CA GLU A 44 3.59 -7.40 1.16
C GLU A 44 2.44 -7.81 0.21
N GLY A 45 2.59 -7.54 -1.10
CA GLY A 45 1.55 -7.80 -2.08
C GLY A 45 1.40 -9.27 -2.49
N THR A 46 0.40 -9.55 -3.31
CA THR A 46 0.25 -10.83 -4.00
C THR A 46 1.35 -11.06 -5.04
N TYR A 47 1.58 -12.33 -5.39
CA TYR A 47 2.56 -12.71 -6.40
C TYR A 47 1.93 -12.73 -7.80
N SER A 48 2.67 -12.24 -8.79
CA SER A 48 2.28 -12.25 -10.21
C SER A 48 2.65 -13.57 -10.89
N ARG A 49 3.84 -14.10 -10.61
CA ARG A 49 4.37 -15.34 -11.19
C ARG A 49 5.43 -15.98 -10.31
N THR A 50 5.65 -17.26 -10.54
CA THR A 50 6.77 -18.03 -9.98
C THR A 50 7.95 -18.00 -10.95
N ILE A 51 9.15 -17.96 -10.39
CA ILE A 51 10.42 -18.00 -11.11
C ILE A 51 11.14 -19.26 -10.68
N ASP A 52 11.46 -20.10 -11.65
CA ASP A 52 12.19 -21.33 -11.43
C ASP A 52 13.59 -21.21 -12.04
N SER A 53 14.60 -21.24 -11.17
CA SER A 53 16.00 -21.43 -11.55
C SER A 53 16.54 -20.42 -12.57
N LEU A 54 16.44 -19.14 -12.23
CA LEU A 54 16.97 -18.04 -13.05
C LEU A 54 18.44 -17.78 -12.74
N ILE A 55 19.29 -17.73 -13.76
CA ILE A 55 20.71 -17.39 -13.61
C ILE A 55 20.85 -15.88 -13.51
N VAL A 56 21.44 -15.41 -12.41
CA VAL A 56 21.49 -13.99 -12.07
C VAL A 56 22.84 -13.55 -11.51
N HIS A 57 23.07 -12.24 -11.62
CA HIS A 57 24.16 -11.56 -10.94
C HIS A 57 23.62 -10.68 -9.82
N HIS A 58 24.28 -10.70 -8.66
CA HIS A 58 23.93 -9.84 -7.55
C HIS A 58 24.68 -8.51 -7.70
N ALA A 59 23.97 -7.43 -7.96
CA ALA A 59 24.53 -6.09 -8.14
C ALA A 59 24.70 -5.31 -6.82
N GLY A 60 24.26 -5.88 -5.69
CA GLY A 60 24.28 -5.27 -4.36
C GLY A 60 22.94 -4.66 -3.95
N ASN A 61 22.76 -4.42 -2.64
CA ASN A 61 21.51 -3.90 -2.05
C ASN A 61 20.28 -4.72 -2.46
N GLY A 62 20.40 -6.05 -2.43
CA GLY A 62 19.33 -6.97 -2.83
C GLY A 62 18.97 -6.95 -4.31
N LEU A 63 19.71 -6.22 -5.15
CA LEU A 63 19.44 -6.10 -6.57
C LEU A 63 20.06 -7.24 -7.36
N PHE A 64 19.27 -7.89 -8.19
CA PHE A 64 19.70 -8.96 -9.07
C PHE A 64 19.36 -8.65 -10.52
N VAL A 65 20.22 -9.12 -11.42
CA VAL A 65 20.03 -8.96 -12.85
C VAL A 65 20.15 -10.33 -13.51
N ALA A 66 19.08 -10.75 -14.14
CA ALA A 66 19.04 -11.91 -14.99
C ALA A 66 19.43 -11.56 -16.42
N ARG A 67 19.96 -12.54 -17.12
CA ARG A 67 20.40 -12.41 -18.49
C ARG A 67 19.69 -13.41 -19.37
N ASN A 68 19.36 -12.99 -20.58
CA ASN A 68 18.88 -13.92 -21.58
C ASN A 68 20.05 -14.85 -21.97
N PRO A 69 19.86 -16.19 -21.90
CA PRO A 69 20.92 -17.15 -22.17
C PRO A 69 21.35 -17.19 -23.65
N GLU A 70 20.48 -16.76 -24.58
CA GLU A 70 20.75 -16.84 -26.03
C GLU A 70 21.65 -15.72 -26.53
N ASN A 71 21.48 -14.49 -26.01
CA ASN A 71 22.17 -13.31 -26.53
C ASN A 71 22.98 -12.55 -25.46
N ASN A 72 23.02 -13.06 -24.22
CA ASN A 72 23.80 -12.47 -23.14
C ASN A 72 23.40 -11.00 -22.85
N SER A 73 22.17 -10.60 -23.14
CA SER A 73 21.62 -9.27 -22.82
C SER A 73 20.87 -9.28 -21.49
N PRO A 74 20.90 -8.19 -20.70
CA PRO A 74 20.13 -8.11 -19.46
C PRO A 74 18.64 -8.16 -19.80
N GLU A 75 17.98 -9.21 -19.35
CA GLU A 75 16.58 -9.46 -19.69
C GLU A 75 15.66 -8.96 -18.57
N TRP A 76 16.14 -9.04 -17.33
CA TRP A 76 15.29 -8.79 -16.19
C TRP A 76 16.11 -8.29 -15.00
N LEU A 77 15.65 -7.19 -14.41
CA LEU A 77 16.15 -6.62 -13.17
C LEU A 77 15.15 -6.93 -12.06
N PHE A 78 15.59 -7.23 -10.85
CA PHE A 78 14.67 -7.40 -9.73
C PHE A 78 15.34 -7.19 -8.38
N SER A 79 14.54 -7.01 -7.34
CA SER A 79 15.00 -6.75 -5.99
C SER A 79 14.43 -7.81 -5.07
N ALA A 80 15.27 -8.33 -4.18
CA ALA A 80 14.80 -9.20 -3.12
C ALA A 80 14.01 -8.39 -2.09
N CYS A 81 12.86 -8.93 -1.68
CA CYS A 81 12.05 -8.34 -0.62
C CYS A 81 12.72 -8.40 0.77
N GLN A 82 13.61 -9.35 0.95
CA GLN A 82 14.46 -9.46 2.12
C GLN A 82 15.87 -9.63 1.63
N GLU A 83 16.77 -8.74 2.06
CA GLU A 83 18.18 -8.86 1.75
C GLU A 83 18.85 -9.85 2.70
N ASP A 84 19.74 -10.68 2.17
CA ASP A 84 20.62 -11.51 2.97
C ASP A 84 22.05 -11.02 2.84
N THR A 85 22.68 -10.74 3.98
CA THR A 85 24.08 -10.31 4.06
C THR A 85 25.08 -11.36 3.58
N SER A 86 24.67 -12.62 3.42
CA SER A 86 25.51 -13.70 2.89
C SER A 86 25.67 -13.67 1.37
N TRP A 87 24.87 -12.88 0.65
CA TRP A 87 24.97 -12.79 -0.81
C TRP A 87 26.17 -11.96 -1.23
N VAL A 88 27.12 -12.62 -1.88
CA VAL A 88 28.30 -11.97 -2.46
C VAL A 88 27.88 -11.14 -3.66
N VAL A 89 28.27 -9.87 -3.69
CA VAL A 89 28.11 -8.99 -4.85
C VAL A 89 29.01 -9.48 -5.98
N SER A 90 28.46 -9.61 -7.18
CA SER A 90 29.21 -10.06 -8.35
C SER A 90 30.33 -9.07 -8.69
N THR A 91 31.58 -9.53 -8.65
CA THR A 91 32.72 -8.79 -9.20
C THR A 91 32.84 -9.05 -10.70
N SER A 92 33.50 -8.14 -11.43
CA SER A 92 33.57 -8.14 -12.90
C SER A 92 34.15 -9.41 -13.55
N GLU A 93 34.83 -10.27 -12.78
CA GLU A 93 35.56 -11.43 -13.30
C GLU A 93 34.68 -12.67 -13.52
N ALA A 94 33.56 -12.80 -12.79
CA ALA A 94 32.51 -13.76 -13.12
C ALA A 94 31.14 -13.11 -12.85
N PRO A 95 30.44 -12.64 -13.89
CA PRO A 95 29.28 -11.80 -13.64
C PRO A 95 28.13 -12.59 -13.00
N TYR A 96 27.93 -13.90 -13.26
CA TYR A 96 26.73 -14.64 -12.84
C TYR A 96 27.05 -15.78 -11.87
N TYR A 97 26.76 -15.57 -10.59
CA TYR A 97 27.09 -16.51 -9.53
C TYR A 97 25.89 -17.23 -8.94
N TYR A 98 24.66 -16.90 -9.31
CA TYR A 98 23.50 -17.45 -8.60
C TYR A 98 22.46 -18.03 -9.52
N LEU A 99 21.91 -19.16 -9.09
CA LEU A 99 20.64 -19.67 -9.54
C LEU A 99 19.58 -19.31 -8.51
N VAL A 100 18.62 -18.47 -8.89
CA VAL A 100 17.57 -17.97 -8.00
C VAL A 100 16.21 -18.52 -8.42
N SER A 101 15.46 -19.01 -7.44
CA SER A 101 14.04 -19.32 -7.57
C SER A 101 13.26 -18.50 -6.55
N GLY A 102 12.03 -18.14 -6.90
CA GLY A 102 11.23 -17.27 -6.06
C GLY A 102 9.87 -16.95 -6.63
N GLN A 103 9.20 -16.00 -5.98
CA GLN A 103 7.91 -15.50 -6.40
C GLN A 103 8.03 -14.00 -6.68
N GLU A 104 7.74 -13.60 -7.91
CA GLU A 104 7.64 -12.19 -8.28
C GLU A 104 6.35 -11.61 -7.71
N LYS A 105 6.48 -10.45 -7.09
CA LYS A 105 5.38 -9.70 -6.50
C LYS A 105 4.83 -8.69 -7.49
N VAL A 106 3.54 -8.39 -7.36
CA VAL A 106 2.88 -7.33 -8.13
C VAL A 106 3.56 -6.00 -7.82
N GLN A 107 4.04 -5.28 -8.83
CA GLN A 107 4.62 -3.95 -8.65
C GLN A 107 3.53 -2.93 -8.28
N CYS A 108 3.86 -2.03 -7.36
CA CYS A 108 2.97 -0.91 -7.04
C CYS A 108 2.96 0.13 -8.16
N PRO A 109 1.78 0.65 -8.54
CA PRO A 109 1.71 1.80 -9.43
C PRO A 109 2.38 3.01 -8.74
N PHE A 110 3.15 3.79 -9.48
CA PHE A 110 3.71 5.03 -8.95
C PHE A 110 2.57 6.02 -8.67
N PRO A 111 2.59 6.72 -7.52
CA PRO A 111 1.61 7.77 -7.24
C PRO A 111 1.82 8.90 -8.26
N GLY A 112 0.88 9.02 -9.22
CA GLY A 112 0.98 9.99 -10.32
C GLY A 112 0.45 9.50 -11.67
N GLY A 113 -0.01 8.26 -11.81
CA GLY A 113 -0.66 7.77 -13.04
C GLY A 113 0.28 7.60 -14.25
N GLY A 114 1.57 7.88 -14.08
CA GLY A 114 2.61 7.52 -15.03
C GLY A 114 3.09 6.11 -14.74
N ILE A 115 3.22 5.28 -15.77
CA ILE A 115 3.84 3.96 -15.68
C ILE A 115 5.26 4.16 -15.13
N PRO A 116 5.61 3.66 -13.93
CA PRO A 116 6.99 3.59 -13.58
C PRO A 116 7.54 2.36 -14.28
N PHE A 117 8.09 2.55 -15.48
CA PHE A 117 8.98 1.56 -16.11
C PHE A 117 10.30 1.49 -15.32
N PHE A 118 10.22 1.21 -14.01
CA PHE A 118 11.36 0.72 -13.25
C PHE A 118 11.27 -0.80 -13.38
N PRO A 119 12.16 -1.43 -14.16
CA PRO A 119 12.09 -2.86 -14.44
C PRO A 119 12.40 -3.73 -13.21
N ASN A 120 12.51 -3.14 -12.02
CA ASN A 120 12.88 -3.80 -10.79
C ASN A 120 11.62 -4.32 -10.10
N SER A 121 11.20 -5.54 -10.42
CA SER A 121 10.10 -6.19 -9.71
C SER A 121 10.57 -6.74 -8.36
N PRO A 122 9.77 -6.61 -7.29
CA PRO A 122 10.10 -7.24 -6.01
C PRO A 122 9.94 -8.77 -6.14
N ILE A 123 10.87 -9.52 -5.58
CA ILE A 123 10.82 -10.98 -5.51
C ILE A 123 11.04 -11.46 -4.09
N VAL A 124 10.23 -12.43 -3.68
CA VAL A 124 10.53 -13.26 -2.51
C VAL A 124 11.36 -14.43 -2.98
N ILE A 125 12.65 -14.41 -2.65
CA ILE A 125 13.58 -15.50 -2.98
C ILE A 125 13.27 -16.69 -2.07
N THR A 126 12.94 -17.82 -2.69
CA THR A 126 12.69 -19.09 -1.97
C THR A 126 13.91 -20.00 -1.99
N SER A 127 14.77 -19.86 -3.00
CA SER A 127 16.03 -20.59 -3.11
C SER A 127 17.05 -19.75 -3.86
N ILE A 128 18.29 -19.75 -3.36
CA ILE A 128 19.43 -19.14 -4.01
C ILE A 128 20.63 -20.07 -3.87
N VAL A 129 21.24 -20.43 -5.00
CA VAL A 129 22.35 -21.39 -5.05
C VAL A 129 23.52 -20.76 -5.78
N PRO A 130 24.71 -20.71 -5.17
CA PRO A 130 25.92 -20.29 -5.86
C PRO A 130 26.30 -21.28 -6.97
N LEU A 131 26.47 -20.77 -8.19
CA LEU A 131 27.07 -21.46 -9.32
C LEU A 131 28.59 -21.41 -9.13
N LYS A 132 29.20 -22.58 -8.91
CA LYS A 132 30.65 -22.77 -8.76
C LYS A 132 31.35 -22.90 -10.09
#